data_AF-A0A1A9V248-F1
#
_entry.id   AF-A0A1A9V248-F1
#
_cell.length_a   1.000
_cell.length_b   1.000
_cell.length_c   1.000
_cell.angle_alpha   90.00
_cell.angle_beta   90.00
_cell.angle_gamma   90.00
#
_symmetry.space_group_name_H-M   'P 1'
#
loop_
_entity.id
_entity.type
_entity.pdbx_description
1 polymer ?
#
loop_
_entity_poly.entity_id
_entity_poly.type
_entity_poly.pdbx_seq_one_letter_code
_entity_poly.pdbx_strand_id
1 'polypeptide(L)'
;MLEGIARKQYLNYYLAKIYFDVHEYDRAAHLVRNATSPVPTFLHLYATYMAVAKRRLDSTTDQSNLNDSGHIKDLVEILTSYVMLLKRMKLQKPDRVHSSISYWRQQAS
;
A
#
# COMPACT_ATOMS: atom_id res chain seq x y z
N MET A 1 -16.94 -3.81 -8.15
CA MET A 1 -15.91 -2.91 -7.56
C MET A 1 -14.91 -3.79 -6.84
N LEU A 2 -13.62 -3.69 -7.13
CA LEU A 2 -12.59 -4.40 -6.35
C LEU A 2 -12.60 -3.86 -4.91
N GLU A 3 -12.79 -4.74 -3.93
CA GLU A 3 -12.78 -4.35 -2.52
C GLU A 3 -11.41 -3.74 -2.15
N GLY A 4 -11.43 -2.69 -1.33
CA GLY A 4 -10.19 -2.07 -0.85
C GLY A 4 -9.52 -1.09 -1.83
N ILE A 5 -10.19 -0.69 -2.91
CA ILE A 5 -9.73 0.37 -3.83
C ILE A 5 -10.80 1.45 -3.98
N ALA A 6 -10.49 2.69 -3.61
CA ALA A 6 -11.36 3.83 -3.89
C ALA A 6 -11.42 4.10 -5.40
N ARG A 7 -12.60 4.45 -5.95
CA ARG A 7 -12.79 4.71 -7.40
C ARG A 7 -11.74 5.66 -7.99
N LYS A 8 -11.40 6.73 -7.28
CA LYS A 8 -10.39 7.72 -7.70
C LYS A 8 -8.96 7.17 -7.84
N GLN A 9 -8.67 6.01 -7.24
CA GLN A 9 -7.35 5.37 -7.28
C GLN A 9 -7.30 4.17 -8.24
N TYR A 10 -8.43 3.81 -8.87
CA TYR A 10 -8.54 2.61 -9.68
C TYR A 10 -7.60 2.62 -10.90
N LEU A 11 -7.58 3.73 -11.64
CA LEU A 11 -6.74 3.87 -12.84
C LEU A 11 -5.25 3.82 -12.49
N ASN A 12 -4.83 4.59 -11.49
CA ASN A 12 -3.44 4.58 -11.03
C ASN A 12 -3.02 3.21 -10.49
N TYR A 13 -3.90 2.51 -9.77
CA TYR A 13 -3.64 1.15 -9.33
C TYR A 13 -3.45 0.19 -10.51
N TYR A 14 -4.35 0.22 -11.48
CA TYR A 14 -4.32 -0.71 -12.61
C TYR A 14 -3.05 -0.50 -13.46
N LEU A 15 -2.72 0.74 -13.76
CA LEU A 15 -1.47 1.05 -14.47
C LEU A 15 -0.23 0.69 -13.64
N ALA A 16 -0.26 0.90 -12.32
CA ALA A 16 0.85 0.50 -11.43
C ALA A 16 1.01 -1.02 -11.42
N LYS A 17 -0.10 -1.77 -11.46
CA LYS A 17 -0.10 -3.22 -11.53
C LYS A 17 0.53 -3.71 -12.84
N ILE A 18 0.22 -3.07 -13.97
CA ILE A 18 0.86 -3.37 -15.26
C ILE A 18 2.37 -3.13 -15.18
N TYR A 19 2.82 -1.98 -14.64
CA TYR A 19 4.25 -1.71 -14.45
C TYR A 19 4.91 -2.74 -13.53
N PHE A 20 4.22 -3.13 -12.46
CA PHE A 20 4.71 -4.15 -11.55
C PHE A 20 4.90 -5.50 -12.25
N ASP A 21 3.95 -5.90 -13.10
CA ASP A 21 3.98 -7.18 -13.83
C ASP A 21 5.10 -7.26 -14.86
N VAL A 22 5.59 -6.13 -15.35
CA VAL A 22 6.78 -6.05 -16.23
C VAL A 22 8.07 -5.70 -15.47
N HIS A 23 8.08 -5.84 -14.14
CA HIS A 23 9.24 -5.59 -13.26
C HIS A 23 9.79 -4.15 -13.28
N GLU A 24 8.95 -3.18 -13.66
CA GLU A 24 9.21 -1.73 -13.56
C GLU A 24 8.79 -1.21 -12.18
N TYR A 25 9.43 -1.73 -11.14
CA TYR A 25 9.00 -1.56 -9.75
C TYR A 25 9.01 -0.10 -9.28
N ASP A 26 10.03 0.69 -9.63
CA ASP A 26 10.10 2.11 -9.26
C ASP A 26 8.95 2.92 -9.90
N ARG A 27 8.58 2.61 -11.15
CA ARG A 27 7.44 3.25 -11.83
C ARG A 27 6.11 2.87 -11.16
N ALA A 28 5.94 1.58 -10.84
CA ALA A 28 4.77 1.10 -10.11
C ALA A 28 4.63 1.81 -8.74
N ALA A 29 5.71 1.84 -7.96
CA ALA A 29 5.74 2.50 -6.65
C ALA A 29 5.41 3.99 -6.75
N HIS A 30 5.98 4.70 -7.74
CA HIS A 30 5.75 6.12 -7.93
C HIS A 30 4.26 6.44 -8.19
N LEU A 31 3.59 5.62 -9.00
CA LEU A 31 2.22 5.91 -9.44
C LEU A 31 1.18 5.80 -8.32
N VAL A 32 1.43 4.93 -7.33
CA VAL A 32 0.55 4.73 -6.17
C VAL A 32 1.09 5.30 -4.85
N ARG A 33 2.16 6.11 -4.88
CA ARG A 33 2.79 6.68 -3.66
C ARG A 33 1.86 7.48 -2.74
N ASN A 34 0.85 8.12 -3.32
CA ASN A 34 -0.13 8.93 -2.59
C ASN A 34 -1.46 8.20 -2.40
N ALA A 35 -1.49 6.88 -2.63
CA ALA A 35 -2.69 6.10 -2.47
C ALA A 35 -3.05 5.96 -0.98
N THR A 36 -4.34 6.07 -0.70
CA THR A 36 -4.90 5.95 0.66
C THR A 36 -5.73 4.70 0.85
N SER A 37 -6.04 3.96 -0.23
CA SER A 37 -6.78 2.71 -0.13
C SER A 37 -5.80 1.57 0.17
N PRO A 38 -6.20 0.56 0.96
CA PRO A 38 -5.30 -0.49 1.43
C PRO A 38 -4.52 -1.18 0.30
N VAL A 39 -5.22 -1.54 -0.78
CA VAL A 39 -4.64 -2.33 -1.87
C VAL A 39 -3.55 -1.58 -2.65
N PRO A 40 -3.76 -0.37 -3.17
CA PRO A 40 -2.69 0.39 -3.83
C PRO A 40 -1.58 0.83 -2.86
N THR A 41 -1.87 1.07 -1.58
CA THR A 41 -0.82 1.34 -0.59
C THR A 41 0.06 0.11 -0.35
N PHE A 42 -0.51 -1.09 -0.27
CA PHE A 42 0.27 -2.32 -0.22
C PHE A 42 1.17 -2.45 -1.46
N LEU A 43 0.61 -2.22 -2.65
CA LEU A 43 1.38 -2.27 -3.89
C LEU A 43 2.55 -1.27 -3.88
N HIS A 44 2.35 -0.06 -3.36
CA HIS A 44 3.42 0.93 -3.22
C HIS A 44 4.58 0.41 -2.35
N LEU A 45 4.26 -0.09 -1.15
CA LEU A 45 5.27 -0.60 -0.21
C LEU A 45 6.02 -1.80 -0.80
N TYR A 46 5.28 -2.74 -1.39
CA TYR A 46 5.85 -3.95 -1.96
C TYR A 46 6.68 -3.68 -3.22
N ALA A 47 6.23 -2.79 -4.10
CA ALA A 47 7.00 -2.36 -5.27
C ALA A 47 8.29 -1.64 -4.87
N THR A 48 8.25 -0.81 -3.82
CA THR A 48 9.46 -0.14 -3.30
C THR A 48 10.50 -1.16 -2.82
N TYR A 49 10.06 -2.19 -2.09
CA TYR A 49 10.92 -3.30 -1.70
C TYR A 49 11.46 -4.08 -2.89
N MET A 50 10.61 -4.43 -3.85
CA MET A 50 11.04 -5.17 -5.03
C MET A 50 12.06 -4.40 -5.87
N ALA A 51 11.96 -3.07 -5.92
CA ALA A 51 12.98 -2.24 -6.56
C ALA A 51 14.33 -2.34 -5.85
N VAL A 52 14.36 -2.31 -4.51
CA VAL A 52 15.59 -2.52 -3.72
C VAL A 52 16.13 -3.94 -3.93
N ALA A 53 15.27 -4.96 -3.83
CA ALA A 53 15.65 -6.36 -4.01
C ALA A 53 16.24 -6.61 -5.41
N LYS A 54 15.64 -6.04 -6.45
CA LYS A 54 16.15 -6.08 -7.83
C LYS A 54 17.53 -5.43 -7.94
N ARG A 55 17.71 -4.22 -7.40
CA ARG A 55 19.02 -3.54 -7.41
C ARG A 55 20.10 -4.35 -6.68
N ARG A 56 19.76 -5.00 -5.56
CA ARG A 56 20.69 -5.88 -4.83
C ARG A 56 21.16 -7.02 -5.72
N LEU A 57 20.23 -7.72 -6.38
CA LEU A 57 20.55 -8.80 -7.31
C LEU A 57 21.40 -8.32 -8.50
N ASP A 58 21.03 -7.18 -9.10
CA ASP A 58 21.78 -6.57 -10.21
C ASP A 58 23.20 -6.13 -9.77
N SER A 59 23.39 -5.84 -8.49
CA SER A 59 24.69 -5.46 -7.91
C SER A 59 25.54 -6.69 -7.49
N THR A 60 24.99 -7.90 -7.51
CA THR A 60 25.65 -9.12 -6.99
C THR A 60 26.64 -9.75 -7.98
N THR A 61 27.36 -8.94 -8.76
CA THR A 61 28.56 -9.41 -9.47
C THR A 61 29.68 -9.78 -8.49
N ASP A 62 29.56 -9.44 -7.20
CA ASP A 62 30.42 -9.92 -6.11
C ASP A 62 29.68 -10.95 -5.22
N GLN A 63 30.13 -12.21 -5.29
CA GLN A 63 29.50 -13.42 -4.77
C GLN A 63 29.50 -13.63 -3.23
N SER A 64 29.43 -12.60 -2.39
CA SER A 64 29.70 -12.79 -0.95
C SER A 64 28.53 -12.80 0.04
N ASN A 65 27.28 -12.46 -0.32
CA ASN A 65 26.25 -12.18 0.72
C ASN A 65 24.86 -12.84 0.55
N LEU A 66 24.79 -14.10 0.11
CA LEU A 66 23.51 -14.84 0.02
C LEU A 66 22.85 -15.17 1.37
N ASN A 67 23.50 -14.85 2.50
CA ASN A 67 22.97 -15.11 3.86
C ASN A 67 22.44 -13.85 4.56
N ASP A 68 22.17 -12.78 3.82
CA ASP A 68 21.88 -11.50 4.44
C ASP A 68 20.43 -11.42 4.96
N SER A 69 20.29 -11.68 6.26
CA SER A 69 19.05 -11.53 7.05
C SER A 69 18.38 -10.15 6.90
N GLY A 70 19.05 -9.16 6.31
CA GLY A 70 18.48 -7.86 5.93
C GLY A 70 17.19 -7.97 5.12
N HIS A 71 17.08 -8.93 4.19
CA HIS A 71 15.85 -9.07 3.38
C HIS A 71 14.61 -9.41 4.21
N ILE A 72 14.77 -10.19 5.28
CA ILE A 72 13.68 -10.56 6.19
C ILE A 72 13.27 -9.35 7.02
N LYS A 73 14.25 -8.53 7.46
CA LYS A 73 13.97 -7.29 8.21
C LYS A 73 13.16 -6.30 7.37
N ASP A 74 13.57 -6.08 6.11
CA ASP A 74 12.85 -5.20 5.18
C ASP A 74 11.40 -5.67 4.96
N LEU A 75 11.20 -6.98 4.84
CA LEU A 75 9.87 -7.56 4.66
C LEU A 75 9.00 -7.40 5.92
N VAL A 76 9.58 -7.60 7.12
CA VAL A 76 8.90 -7.34 8.40
C VAL A 76 8.50 -5.87 8.52
N GLU A 77 9.35 -4.94 8.09
CA GLU A 77 9.05 -3.50 8.10
C GLU A 77 7.86 -3.14 7.19
N ILE A 78 7.80 -3.72 5.98
CA ILE A 78 6.66 -3.55 5.07
C ILE A 78 5.37 -4.07 5.70
N LEU A 79 5.40 -5.29 6.24
CA LEU A 79 4.22 -5.91 6.86
C LEU A 79 3.74 -5.09 8.06
N THR A 80 4.67 -4.60 8.88
CA THR A 80 4.37 -3.75 10.04
C THR A 80 3.72 -2.44 9.58
N SER A 81 4.30 -1.77 8.59
CA SER A 81 3.77 -0.53 8.02
C SER A 81 2.37 -0.71 7.46
N TYR A 82 2.14 -1.81 6.73
CA TYR A 82 0.82 -2.14 6.19
C TYR A 82 -0.21 -2.44 7.28
N VAL A 83 0.14 -3.21 8.31
CA VAL A 83 -0.73 -3.48 9.45
C VAL A 83 -1.10 -2.20 10.21
N MET A 84 -0.15 -1.30 10.42
CA MET A 84 -0.40 0.00 11.05
C MET A 84 -1.37 0.85 10.20
N LEU A 85 -1.21 0.87 8.88
CA LEU A 85 -2.14 1.54 7.97
C LEU A 85 -3.55 0.95 8.08
N LEU A 86 -3.69 -0.38 8.05
CA LEU A 86 -4.99 -1.04 8.19
C LEU A 86 -5.66 -0.69 9.52
N LYS A 87 -4.90 -0.67 10.63
CA LYS A 87 -5.40 -0.24 11.94
C LYS A 87 -5.89 1.21 11.90
N ARG A 88 -5.09 2.13 11.34
CA ARG A 88 -5.47 3.55 11.18
C ARG A 88 -6.76 3.71 10.38
N MET A 89 -6.92 2.98 9.28
CA MET A 89 -8.15 3.05 8.48
C MET A 89 -9.37 2.46 9.18
N LYS A 90 -9.20 1.46 10.05
CA LYS A 90 -10.28 0.97 10.92
C LYS A 90 -10.68 2.00 11.97
N LEU A 91 -9.70 2.72 12.55
CA LEU A 91 -9.94 3.80 13.51
C LEU A 91 -10.59 5.04 12.88
N GLN A 92 -10.39 5.27 11.58
CA GLN A 92 -10.91 6.43 10.86
C GLN A 92 -12.33 6.24 10.29
N LYS A 93 -12.99 5.11 10.55
CA LYS A 93 -14.44 5.01 10.29
C LYS A 93 -15.16 5.67 11.47
N PRO A 94 -15.67 6.92 11.37
CA PRO A 94 -16.69 7.34 12.31
C PRO A 94 -17.86 6.38 12.17
N ASP A 95 -18.44 5.96 13.29
CA ASP A 95 -19.69 5.23 13.31
C ASP A 95 -20.70 5.95 12.41
N ARG A 96 -20.97 5.39 11.22
CA ARG A 96 -21.91 5.98 10.25
C ARG A 96 -23.34 6.08 10.78
N VAL A 97 -23.58 5.63 12.01
CA VAL A 97 -24.87 5.70 12.70
C VAL A 97 -25.06 7.06 13.39
N HIS A 98 -23.99 7.82 13.69
CA HIS A 98 -24.11 9.03 14.50
C HIS A 98 -24.47 10.32 13.73
N SER A 99 -24.34 10.38 12.40
CA SER A 99 -24.71 11.59 11.65
C SER A 99 -26.22 11.68 11.39
N SER A 100 -26.88 10.55 11.13
CA SER A 100 -28.31 10.53 10.78
C SER A 100 -29.21 10.76 12.00
N ILE A 101 -28.90 10.16 13.16
CA ILE A 101 -29.72 10.32 14.38
C ILE A 101 -29.67 11.76 14.90
N SER A 102 -28.50 12.40 14.84
CA SER A 102 -28.31 13.79 15.26
C SER A 102 -29.10 14.77 14.39
N TYR A 103 -29.12 14.52 13.07
CA TYR A 103 -29.83 15.34 12.10
C TYR A 103 -31.36 15.29 12.30
N TRP A 104 -31.92 14.11 12.58
CA TRP A 104 -33.35 13.96 12.87
C TRP A 104 -33.76 14.51 14.24
N ARG A 105 -32.88 14.47 15.25
CA ARG A 105 -33.14 15.07 16.57
C ARG A 105 -33.22 16.60 16.53
N GLN A 106 -32.49 17.22 15.61
CA GLN A 106 -32.44 18.67 15.47
C GLN A 106 -33.59 19.24 14.63
N GLN A 107 -34.28 18.41 13.83
CA GLN A 107 -35.51 18.79 13.12
C GLN A 107 -36.80 18.52 13.93
N ALA A 108 -36.69 17.83 15.06
CA ALA A 108 -37.83 17.47 15.93
C ALA A 108 -37.99 18.40 17.16
N SER A 109 -37.30 19.55 17.17
CA SER A 109 -37.39 20.58 18.21
C SER A 109 -37.65 21.95 17.58
#